data_AF-T1ICD4-F1
#
_entry.id   AF-T1ICD4-F1
#
_cell.length_a   1.000
_cell.length_b   1.000
_cell.length_c   1.000
_cell.angle_alpha   90.00
_cell.angle_beta   90.00
_cell.angle_gamma   90.00
#
_symmetry.space_group_name_H-M   'P 1'
#
loop_
_entity.id
_entity.type
_entity.pdbx_description
1 polymer ?
#
loop_
_entity_poly.entity_id
_entity_poly.type
_entity_poly.pdbx_seq_one_letter_code
_entity_poly.pdbx_strand_id
1 'polypeptide(L)'
;MNHLSMNFVFSWEPDSANVCPSSIAAYFHKRGYLVEECYLSKASRVDYNVKIPPKGADPEELFEWFGLHALGAREHPDPVHHEFLSTYPGMDMDNVGQVVYVQWTGLFTTRKLEKLLNKLRKYITDRQSIPFIGLHVQGFDDAPVSWDNKANRYLTYSDNSYSYILFPTGNVNIMKTFV
;
A
#
# COMPACT_ATOMS: atom_id res chain seq x y z
N MET A 1 -6.78 -31.13 -28.93
CA MET A 1 -6.99 -29.83 -28.28
C MET A 1 -6.22 -29.87 -26.97
N ASN A 2 -5.28 -28.94 -26.76
CA ASN A 2 -4.55 -28.89 -25.49
C ASN A 2 -5.50 -28.36 -24.41
N HIS A 3 -5.71 -29.13 -23.35
CA HIS A 3 -6.45 -28.67 -22.18
C HIS A 3 -5.56 -27.68 -21.42
N LEU A 4 -5.96 -26.41 -21.39
CA LEU A 4 -5.29 -25.39 -20.59
C LEU A 4 -5.69 -25.55 -19.11
N SER A 5 -4.70 -25.49 -18.23
CA SER A 5 -4.88 -25.56 -16.78
C SER A 5 -4.04 -24.44 -16.13
N MET A 6 -4.61 -23.77 -15.12
CA MET A 6 -3.98 -22.67 -14.41
C MET A 6 -4.52 -22.56 -12.99
N ASN A 7 -3.73 -21.94 -12.11
CA ASN A 7 -4.14 -21.62 -10.75
C ASN A 7 -4.73 -20.22 -10.70
N PHE A 8 -5.77 -20.03 -9.90
CA PHE A 8 -6.44 -18.75 -9.73
C PHE A 8 -6.50 -18.35 -8.26
N VAL A 9 -6.27 -17.07 -8.01
CA VAL A 9 -6.58 -16.45 -6.72
C VAL A 9 -7.90 -15.70 -6.87
N PHE A 10 -8.86 -16.00 -6.00
CA PHE A 10 -10.19 -15.36 -6.02
C PHE A 10 -10.41 -14.54 -4.76
N SER A 11 -10.95 -13.35 -4.94
CA SER A 11 -11.59 -12.59 -3.86
C SER A 11 -13.01 -12.30 -4.29
N TRP A 12 -13.97 -12.66 -3.45
CA TRP A 12 -15.38 -12.44 -3.73
C TRP A 12 -16.06 -11.75 -2.57
N GLU A 13 -16.90 -10.80 -2.93
CA GLU A 13 -17.73 -10.04 -2.01
C GLU A 13 -19.17 -10.12 -2.49
N PRO A 14 -20.03 -10.89 -1.83
CA PRO A 14 -21.42 -11.03 -2.25
C PRO A 14 -22.17 -9.70 -2.13
N ASP A 15 -23.06 -9.44 -3.08
CA ASP A 15 -23.95 -8.26 -3.06
C ASP A 15 -25.10 -8.41 -2.07
N SER A 16 -25.48 -9.66 -1.77
CA SER A 16 -26.52 -9.98 -0.80
C SER A 16 -25.90 -10.38 0.54
N ALA A 17 -26.39 -9.79 1.63
CA ALA A 17 -26.01 -10.15 3.00
C ALA A 17 -26.40 -11.59 3.37
N ASN A 18 -27.33 -12.21 2.63
CA ASN A 18 -27.78 -13.58 2.87
C ASN A 18 -26.83 -14.64 2.28
N VAL A 19 -25.82 -14.22 1.53
CA VAL A 19 -24.87 -15.11 0.88
C VAL A 19 -23.56 -15.07 1.66
N CYS A 20 -23.12 -16.23 2.12
CA CYS A 20 -21.86 -16.34 2.84
C CYS A 20 -20.68 -16.13 1.87
N PRO A 21 -19.73 -15.21 2.14
CA PRO A 21 -18.55 -14.99 1.29
C PRO A 21 -17.70 -16.24 1.05
N SER A 22 -17.68 -17.22 1.98
CA SER A 22 -16.95 -18.47 1.78
C SER A 22 -17.67 -19.47 0.86
N SER A 23 -18.91 -19.19 0.45
CA SER A 23 -19.67 -20.11 -0.42
C SER A 23 -19.07 -20.30 -1.82
N ILE A 24 -18.23 -19.36 -2.28
CA ILE A 24 -17.45 -19.52 -3.52
C ILE A 24 -16.44 -20.67 -3.41
N ALA A 25 -15.82 -20.86 -2.25
CA ALA A 25 -14.90 -21.98 -2.02
C ALA A 25 -15.65 -23.32 -2.10
N ALA A 26 -16.83 -23.40 -1.47
CA ALA A 26 -17.69 -24.58 -1.54
C ALA A 26 -18.17 -24.88 -2.97
N TYR A 27 -18.43 -23.86 -3.78
CA TYR A 27 -18.82 -24.01 -5.19
C TYR A 27 -17.75 -24.71 -6.03
N PHE A 28 -16.48 -24.33 -5.87
CA PHE A 28 -15.36 -24.93 -6.59
C PHE A 28 -14.99 -26.31 -6.05
N HIS A 29 -15.00 -26.48 -4.73
CA HIS A 29 -14.73 -27.77 -4.10
C HIS A 29 -15.72 -28.86 -4.57
N LYS A 30 -17.03 -28.53 -4.64
CA LYS A 30 -18.07 -29.45 -5.15
C LYS A 30 -17.88 -29.88 -6.61
N ARG A 31 -17.04 -29.18 -7.38
CA ARG A 31 -16.70 -29.52 -8.78
C ARG A 31 -15.37 -30.26 -8.91
N GLY A 32 -14.76 -30.64 -7.79
CA GLY A 32 -13.51 -31.40 -7.77
C GLY A 32 -12.25 -30.53 -7.91
N TYR A 33 -12.36 -29.20 -7.79
CA TYR A 33 -11.18 -28.33 -7.75
C TYR A 33 -10.54 -28.36 -6.35
N LEU A 34 -9.21 -28.28 -6.31
CA LEU A 34 -8.48 -28.00 -5.08
C LEU A 34 -8.70 -26.53 -4.70
N VAL A 35 -9.11 -26.30 -3.46
CA VAL A 35 -9.41 -24.95 -2.95
C VAL A 35 -8.71 -24.79 -1.62
N GLU A 36 -8.02 -23.66 -1.46
CA GLU A 36 -7.35 -23.26 -0.24
C GLU A 36 -7.85 -21.88 0.17
N GLU A 37 -8.05 -21.67 1.47
CA GLU A 37 -8.38 -20.35 2.00
C GLU A 37 -7.10 -19.55 2.22
N CYS A 38 -7.02 -18.38 1.57
CA CYS A 38 -5.88 -17.48 1.71
C CYS A 38 -6.21 -16.35 2.67
N TYR A 39 -5.27 -16.00 3.53
CA TYR A 39 -5.40 -14.88 4.47
C TYR A 39 -4.41 -13.76 4.13
N LEU A 40 -4.79 -12.53 4.50
CA LEU A 40 -3.89 -11.39 4.39
C LEU A 40 -2.75 -11.53 5.39
N SER A 41 -1.51 -11.44 4.91
CA SER A 41 -0.36 -11.28 5.79
C SER A 41 -0.31 -9.84 6.29
N LYS A 42 0.10 -9.65 7.55
CA LYS A 42 0.28 -8.33 8.17
C LYS A 42 1.67 -8.24 8.79
N ALA A 43 2.40 -7.20 8.42
CA ALA A 43 3.57 -6.74 9.14
C ALA A 43 3.30 -5.33 9.70
N SER A 44 3.82 -5.05 10.88
CA SER A 44 3.73 -3.70 11.45
C SER A 44 4.90 -3.42 12.38
N ARG A 45 5.31 -2.16 12.43
CA ARG A 45 6.32 -1.67 13.37
C ARG A 45 5.95 -0.28 13.85
N VAL A 46 6.53 0.10 14.98
CA VAL A 46 6.44 1.45 15.53
C VAL A 46 7.87 1.95 15.68
N ASP A 47 8.16 3.03 14.98
CA ASP A 47 9.46 3.68 15.02
C ASP A 47 9.34 4.94 15.90
N TYR A 48 10.30 5.16 16.79
CA TYR A 48 10.29 6.26 17.75
C TYR A 48 11.34 7.31 17.40
N ASN A 49 11.09 8.56 17.80
CA ASN A 49 11.99 9.70 17.56
C ASN A 49 12.35 9.84 16.08
N VAL A 50 11.32 9.77 15.22
CA VAL A 50 11.49 9.78 13.77
C VAL A 50 11.49 11.23 13.28
N LYS A 51 12.42 11.53 12.38
CA LYS A 51 12.43 12.77 11.61
C LYS A 51 11.50 12.62 10.42
N ILE A 52 10.57 13.55 10.25
CA ILE A 52 9.62 13.58 9.14
C ILE A 52 9.72 14.91 8.39
N PRO A 53 9.37 14.94 7.09
CA PRO A 53 9.26 16.18 6.35
C PRO A 53 8.30 17.16 7.04
N PRO A 54 8.60 18.46 6.99
CA PRO A 54 7.81 19.47 7.68
C PRO A 54 6.42 19.61 7.04
N LYS A 55 5.50 20.19 7.81
CA LYS A 55 4.16 20.49 7.31
C LYS A 55 4.24 21.49 6.14
N GLY A 56 3.84 21.04 4.95
CA GLY A 56 3.90 21.85 3.72
C GLY A 56 5.11 21.58 2.84
N ALA A 57 5.91 20.55 3.15
CA ALA A 57 6.92 20.01 2.25
C ALA A 57 6.32 19.62 0.89
N ASP A 58 7.17 19.59 -0.14
CA ASP A 58 6.75 19.22 -1.48
C ASP A 58 6.18 17.78 -1.49
N PRO A 59 5.10 17.51 -2.25
CA PRO A 59 4.52 16.17 -2.30
C PRO A 59 5.49 15.08 -2.77
N GLU A 60 6.43 15.41 -3.66
CA GLU A 60 7.43 14.48 -4.16
C GLU A 60 8.45 14.15 -3.06
N GLU A 61 8.92 15.15 -2.32
CA GLU A 61 9.80 14.96 -1.16
C GLU A 61 9.16 14.08 -0.09
N LEU A 62 7.88 14.35 0.23
CA LEU A 62 7.11 13.53 1.17
C LEU A 62 6.99 12.07 0.72
N PHE A 63 6.84 11.85 -0.57
CA PHE A 63 6.74 10.52 -1.15
C PHE A 63 8.08 9.78 -1.15
N GLU A 64 9.19 10.47 -1.47
CA GLU A 64 10.54 9.91 -1.36
C GLU A 64 10.83 9.49 0.09
N TRP A 65 10.57 10.38 1.06
CA TRP A 65 10.71 10.06 2.48
C TRP A 65 9.84 8.86 2.88
N PHE A 66 8.60 8.82 2.41
CA PHE A 66 7.68 7.70 2.68
C PHE A 66 8.26 6.37 2.17
N GLY A 67 8.83 6.36 0.96
CA GLY A 67 9.49 5.18 0.38
C GLY A 67 10.72 4.75 1.18
N LEU A 68 11.61 5.69 1.51
CA LEU A 68 12.80 5.44 2.33
C LEU A 68 12.43 4.86 3.69
N HIS A 69 11.46 5.49 4.36
CA HIS A 69 10.97 5.02 5.66
C HIS A 69 10.36 3.62 5.54
N ALA A 70 9.52 3.36 4.53
CA ALA A 70 8.90 2.04 4.34
C ALA A 70 9.94 0.92 4.22
N LEU A 71 11.04 1.16 3.51
CA LEU A 71 12.17 0.24 3.32
C LEU A 71 13.04 0.06 4.59
N GLY A 72 12.81 0.85 5.64
CA GLY A 72 13.66 0.86 6.84
C GLY A 72 15.03 1.50 6.59
N ALA A 73 15.17 2.23 5.48
CA ALA A 73 16.38 3.00 5.21
C ALA A 73 16.49 4.14 6.24
N ARG A 74 17.70 4.40 6.70
CA ARG A 74 18.01 5.49 7.62
C ARG A 74 18.70 6.61 6.85
N GLU A 75 18.31 7.85 7.14
CA GLU A 75 18.97 9.03 6.58
C GLU A 75 20.42 9.17 7.04
N HIS A 76 20.74 8.64 8.22
CA HIS A 76 22.07 8.70 8.80
C HIS A 76 22.76 7.34 8.74
N PRO A 77 24.04 7.30 8.32
CA PRO A 77 24.80 6.07 8.26
C PRO A 77 24.91 5.46 9.67
N ASP A 78 24.90 4.13 9.73
CA ASP A 78 25.16 3.43 10.98
C ASP A 78 26.56 3.84 11.49
N PRO A 79 26.66 4.41 12.71
CA PRO A 79 27.94 4.82 13.27
C PRO A 79 28.92 3.65 13.45
N VAL A 80 28.43 2.40 13.45
CA VAL A 80 29.22 1.17 13.59
C VAL A 80 29.73 0.67 12.23
N HIS A 81 28.93 0.81 11.18
CA HIS A 81 29.23 0.19 9.88
C HIS A 81 29.78 1.16 8.82
N HIS A 82 29.88 2.46 9.12
CA HIS A 82 30.38 3.48 8.18
C HIS A 82 29.77 3.31 6.78
N GLU A 83 28.49 2.94 6.71
CA GLU A 83 27.81 2.73 5.44
C GLU A 83 27.57 4.05 4.72
N PHE A 84 27.38 3.94 3.41
CA PHE A 84 27.35 5.00 2.41
C PHE A 84 26.58 6.25 2.87
N LEU A 85 27.17 7.43 2.64
CA LEU A 85 26.51 8.72 2.81
C LEU A 85 25.19 8.71 2.04
N SER A 86 24.06 8.75 2.75
CA SER A 86 22.77 9.02 2.11
C SER A 86 22.87 10.35 1.37
N THR A 87 22.66 10.33 0.06
CA THR A 87 22.59 11.56 -0.75
C THR A 87 21.23 12.24 -0.65
N TYR A 88 20.29 11.67 0.10
CA TYR A 88 19.02 12.32 0.39
C TYR A 88 19.32 13.60 1.18
N PRO A 89 19.03 14.79 0.61
CA PRO A 89 19.40 16.04 1.25
C PRO A 89 18.71 16.13 2.61
N GLY A 90 19.45 16.54 3.64
CA GLY A 90 18.88 16.80 4.95
C GLY A 90 17.89 17.93 4.85
N MET A 91 16.60 17.59 4.83
CA MET A 91 15.51 18.55 4.88
C MET A 91 15.43 19.19 6.29
N ASP A 92 14.73 20.32 6.40
CA ASP A 92 14.31 20.86 7.70
C ASP A 92 13.22 19.95 8.27
N MET A 93 13.64 18.85 8.89
CA MET A 93 12.75 17.79 9.39
C MET A 93 12.14 18.15 10.74
N ASP A 94 10.86 17.83 10.91
CA ASP A 94 10.17 17.85 12.19
C ASP A 94 10.42 16.53 12.95
N ASN A 95 10.60 16.63 14.27
CA ASN A 95 10.68 15.45 15.13
C ASN A 95 9.29 15.03 15.58
N VAL A 96 8.94 13.77 15.36
CA VAL A 96 7.74 13.15 15.93
C VAL A 96 8.10 12.03 16.89
N GLY A 97 7.29 11.89 17.94
CA GLY A 97 7.51 10.87 18.95
C GLY A 97 7.40 9.44 18.39
N GLN A 98 6.44 9.20 17.49
CA GLN A 98 6.19 7.88 16.92
C GLN A 98 5.67 7.95 15.48
N VAL A 99 6.11 7.00 14.65
CA VAL A 99 5.54 6.68 13.34
C VAL A 99 5.10 5.22 13.36
N VAL A 100 3.88 4.96 12.91
CA VAL A 100 3.32 3.61 12.83
C VAL A 100 3.32 3.17 11.37
N TYR A 101 4.07 2.11 11.08
CA TYR A 101 4.09 1.48 9.77
C TYR A 101 3.28 0.19 9.81
N VAL A 102 2.38 0.02 8.83
CA VAL A 102 1.59 -1.19 8.65
C VAL A 102 1.59 -1.58 7.18
N GLN A 103 2.00 -2.82 6.91
CA GLN A 103 1.94 -3.43 5.60
C GLN A 103 0.97 -4.61 5.66
N TRP A 104 0.05 -4.65 4.69
CA TRP A 104 -0.73 -5.84 4.42
C TRP A 104 -0.41 -6.38 3.04
N THR A 105 -0.27 -7.70 2.93
CA THR A 105 0.06 -8.39 1.69
C THR A 105 -0.98 -9.47 1.41
N GLY A 106 -1.53 -9.47 0.20
CA GLY A 106 -2.55 -10.40 -0.26
C GLY A 106 -3.47 -9.78 -1.30
N LEU A 107 -4.58 -10.43 -1.60
CA LEU A 107 -5.54 -9.97 -2.61
C LEU A 107 -6.58 -9.02 -2.01
N PHE A 108 -6.58 -7.77 -2.48
CA PHE A 108 -7.54 -6.74 -2.08
C PHE A 108 -8.51 -6.44 -3.21
N THR A 109 -9.78 -6.23 -2.85
CA THR A 109 -10.74 -5.61 -3.77
C THR A 109 -10.61 -4.09 -3.70
N THR A 110 -10.92 -3.42 -4.80
CA THR A 110 -11.00 -1.96 -4.85
C THR A 110 -11.99 -1.41 -3.83
N ARG A 111 -13.11 -2.12 -3.60
CA ARG A 111 -14.13 -1.77 -2.58
C ARG A 111 -13.56 -1.76 -1.15
N LYS A 112 -12.70 -2.72 -0.80
CA LYS A 112 -12.02 -2.74 0.51
C LYS A 112 -11.02 -1.59 0.64
N LEU A 113 -10.26 -1.31 -0.42
CA LEU A 113 -9.30 -0.20 -0.45
C LEU A 113 -10.00 1.15 -0.32
N GLU A 114 -11.13 1.35 -1.00
CA GLU A 114 -11.93 2.57 -0.89
C GLU A 114 -12.46 2.76 0.54
N LYS A 115 -12.99 1.70 1.16
CA LYS A 115 -13.43 1.74 2.56
C LYS A 115 -12.29 2.08 3.52
N LEU A 116 -11.09 1.54 3.28
CA LEU A 116 -9.89 1.86 4.07
C LEU A 116 -9.52 3.34 3.91
N LEU A 117 -9.42 3.83 2.68
CA LEU A 117 -9.10 5.22 2.37
C LEU A 117 -10.08 6.18 3.05
N ASN A 118 -11.38 5.90 2.98
CA ASN A 118 -12.41 6.73 3.62
C ASN A 118 -12.29 6.73 5.16
N LYS A 119 -11.94 5.58 5.76
CA LYS A 119 -11.66 5.51 7.20
C LYS A 119 -10.42 6.32 7.58
N LEU A 120 -9.34 6.25 6.79
CA LEU A 120 -8.12 7.02 7.04
C LEU A 120 -8.33 8.53 6.89
N ARG A 121 -9.10 8.96 5.88
CA ARG A 121 -9.52 10.36 5.71
C ARG A 121 -10.24 10.88 6.94
N LYS A 122 -11.24 10.15 7.44
CA LYS A 122 -11.92 10.52 8.68
C LYS A 122 -10.98 10.53 9.89
N TYR A 123 -10.12 9.51 9.98
CA TYR A 123 -9.22 9.34 11.12
C TYR A 123 -8.25 10.52 11.29
N ILE A 124 -7.72 11.05 10.18
CA ILE A 124 -6.79 12.19 10.20
C ILE A 124 -7.49 13.53 10.39
N THR A 125 -8.68 13.74 9.80
CA THR A 125 -9.44 14.99 10.02
C THR A 125 -9.86 15.15 11.48
N ASP A 126 -10.17 14.04 12.14
CA ASP A 126 -10.52 14.00 13.57
C ASP A 126 -9.29 14.20 14.50
N ARG A 127 -8.06 14.17 13.97
CA ARG A 127 -6.80 14.18 14.74
C ARG A 127 -5.78 15.15 14.16
N GLN A 128 -5.89 16.41 14.55
CA GLN A 128 -5.00 17.49 14.12
C GLN A 128 -3.54 17.33 14.58
N SER A 129 -3.25 16.43 15.53
CA SER A 129 -1.89 16.13 15.98
C SER A 129 -1.09 15.23 15.03
N ILE A 130 -1.76 14.57 14.08
CA ILE A 130 -1.09 13.70 13.09
C ILE A 130 -0.72 14.55 11.88
N PRO A 131 0.56 14.72 11.53
CA PRO A 131 0.97 15.62 10.44
C PRO A 131 0.44 15.18 9.07
N PHE A 132 0.54 13.89 8.77
CA PHE A 132 0.01 13.27 7.55
C PHE A 132 -0.18 11.76 7.74
N ILE A 133 -0.92 11.13 6.82
CA ILE A 133 -0.98 9.67 6.67
C ILE A 133 -0.62 9.32 5.23
N GLY A 134 0.38 8.47 5.05
CA GLY A 134 0.71 7.86 3.77
C GLY A 134 -0.01 6.52 3.59
N LEU A 135 -0.65 6.34 2.43
CA LEU A 135 -1.22 5.06 2.00
C LEU A 135 -0.65 4.73 0.63
N HIS A 136 0.16 3.69 0.53
CA HIS A 136 0.65 3.15 -0.73
C HIS A 136 -0.05 1.84 -1.08
N VAL A 137 -0.44 1.69 -2.34
CA VAL A 137 -1.03 0.48 -2.89
C VAL A 137 -0.15 0.03 -4.06
N GLN A 138 0.35 -1.19 -3.97
CA GLN A 138 1.08 -1.86 -5.02
C GLN A 138 0.20 -2.93 -5.64
N GLY A 139 -0.01 -2.86 -6.96
CA GLY A 139 -0.70 -3.89 -7.72
C GLY A 139 0.17 -5.10 -8.03
N PHE A 140 -0.42 -6.10 -8.68
CA PHE A 140 0.30 -7.29 -9.14
C PHE A 140 1.06 -7.01 -10.44
N ASP A 141 2.28 -7.54 -10.55
CA ASP A 141 3.12 -7.36 -11.73
C ASP A 141 2.64 -8.19 -12.93
N ASP A 142 1.99 -9.32 -12.65
CA ASP A 142 1.42 -10.26 -13.62
C ASP A 142 -0.04 -9.96 -13.98
N ALA A 143 -0.59 -8.81 -13.54
CA ALA A 143 -1.92 -8.38 -13.95
C ALA A 143 -1.93 -8.10 -15.47
N PRO A 144 -2.80 -8.74 -16.27
CA PRO A 144 -2.78 -8.59 -17.73
C PRO A 144 -3.26 -7.21 -18.19
N VAL A 145 -4.17 -6.61 -17.42
CA VAL A 145 -4.80 -5.31 -17.69
C VAL A 145 -4.84 -4.53 -16.38
N SER A 146 -4.50 -3.26 -16.43
CA SER A 146 -4.52 -2.37 -15.27
C SER A 146 -5.34 -1.11 -15.53
N TRP A 147 -4.71 0.06 -15.53
CA TRP A 147 -5.37 1.36 -15.64
C TRP A 147 -6.00 1.57 -17.01
N ASP A 148 -7.19 2.17 -17.02
CA ASP A 148 -7.93 2.55 -18.24
C ASP A 148 -8.11 1.38 -19.23
N ASN A 149 -8.19 0.14 -18.73
CA ASN A 149 -8.23 -1.08 -19.55
C ASN A 149 -7.03 -1.23 -20.49
N LYS A 150 -5.88 -0.68 -20.13
CA LYS A 150 -4.64 -0.82 -20.88
C LYS A 150 -3.88 -2.06 -20.43
N ALA A 151 -3.21 -2.71 -21.38
CA ALA A 151 -2.31 -3.81 -21.09
C ALA A 151 -1.18 -3.32 -20.18
N ASN A 152 -0.92 -4.07 -19.11
CA ASN A 152 0.14 -3.78 -18.16
C ASN A 152 1.51 -3.87 -18.86
N ARG A 153 2.39 -2.91 -18.60
CA ARG A 153 3.69 -2.83 -19.27
C ARG A 153 4.73 -3.67 -18.54
N TYR A 154 4.63 -4.99 -18.72
CA TYR A 154 5.53 -5.97 -18.09
C TYR A 154 7.03 -5.76 -18.38
N LEU A 155 7.40 -5.09 -19.47
CA LEU A 155 8.78 -5.06 -19.98
C LEU A 155 9.74 -4.14 -19.19
N THR A 156 9.24 -3.20 -18.40
CA THR A 156 10.09 -2.30 -17.60
C THR A 156 9.73 -2.36 -16.13
N TYR A 157 8.49 -2.04 -15.74
CA TYR A 157 7.94 -2.18 -14.38
C TYR A 157 6.40 -2.11 -14.43
N SER A 158 5.73 -2.76 -13.48
CA SER A 158 4.28 -2.68 -13.31
C SER A 158 3.84 -1.25 -12.97
N ASP A 159 3.02 -0.65 -13.82
CA ASP A 159 2.48 0.70 -13.71
C ASP A 159 1.24 0.76 -12.78
N ASN A 160 1.14 -0.18 -11.83
CA ASN A 160 -0.07 -0.44 -11.04
C ASN A 160 0.01 0.06 -9.59
N SER A 161 0.97 0.95 -9.29
CA SER A 161 1.17 1.47 -7.95
C SER A 161 0.77 2.93 -7.82
N TYR A 162 0.22 3.27 -6.66
CA TYR A 162 -0.24 4.63 -6.36
C TYR A 162 -0.19 4.89 -4.86
N SER A 163 0.06 6.14 -4.51
CA SER A 163 0.12 6.61 -3.13
C SER A 163 -0.83 7.77 -2.90
N TYR A 164 -1.40 7.80 -1.70
CA TYR A 164 -2.10 8.94 -1.13
C TYR A 164 -1.31 9.50 0.04
N ILE A 165 -1.20 10.81 0.08
CA ILE A 165 -0.75 11.55 1.26
C ILE A 165 -1.93 12.38 1.74
N LEU A 166 -2.44 12.02 2.91
CA LEU A 166 -3.61 12.65 3.53
C LEU A 166 -3.15 13.66 4.58
N PHE A 167 -3.79 14.83 4.62
CA PHE A 167 -3.50 15.88 5.61
C PHE A 167 -4.71 16.16 6.52
N PRO A 168 -4.50 16.68 7.75
CA PRO A 168 -5.58 17.02 8.68
C PRO A 168 -6.55 18.09 8.18
N THR A 169 -6.14 18.90 7.20
CA THR A 169 -6.98 19.91 6.55
C THR A 169 -8.03 19.30 5.62
N GLY A 170 -7.95 17.99 5.34
CA GLY A 170 -8.76 17.30 4.34
C GLY A 170 -8.14 17.31 2.93
N ASN A 171 -7.02 18.01 2.73
CA ASN A 171 -6.28 17.97 1.47
C ASN A 171 -5.68 16.57 1.24
N VAL A 172 -5.60 16.16 -0.04
CA VAL A 172 -5.05 14.87 -0.45
C VAL A 172 -4.15 15.07 -1.66
N ASN A 173 -2.90 14.62 -1.56
CA ASN A 173 -2.02 14.48 -2.71
C ASN A 173 -2.08 13.04 -3.20
N ILE A 174 -2.18 12.87 -4.52
CA ILE A 174 -2.20 11.56 -5.18
C ILE A 174 -0.97 11.51 -6.07
N MET A 175 -0.10 10.53 -5.81
CA MET A 175 1.02 10.22 -6.68
C MET A 175 0.77 8.87 -7.33
N LYS A 176 0.80 8.87 -8.67
CA LYS A 176 0.79 7.65 -9.45
C LYS A 176 2.21 7.41 -9.90
N THR A 177 2.77 6.26 -9.56
CA THR A 177 4.10 5.89 -10.04
C THR A 177 3.92 5.37 -11.45
N PHE A 178 4.06 6.26 -12.44
CA PHE A 178 4.26 5.85 -13.82
C PHE A 178 5.76 5.76 -14.03
N VAL A 179 6.27 4.53 -14.21
CA VAL A 179 7.65 4.32 -14.65
C VAL A 179 7.67 4.29 -16.17
#